data_AF-A0A522LBJ1-F1
#
_entry.id   AF-A0A522LBJ1-F1
#
_cell.length_a   1.000
_cell.length_b   1.000
_cell.length_c   1.000
_cell.angle_alpha   90.00
_cell.angle_beta   90.00
_cell.angle_gamma   90.00
#
_symmetry.space_group_name_H-M   'P 1'
#
loop_
_entity.id
_entity.type
_entity.pdbx_description
1 polymer ?
#
loop_
_entity_poly.entity_id
_entity_poly.type
_entity_poly.pdbx_seq_one_letter_code
_entity_poly.pdbx_strand_id
1 'polypeptide(L)' 'RCIETIQDGKPATEFMKFGDTIRIEMKGRDGQSVFGAIDQKIAALA' A
#
# COMPACT_ATOMS: atom_id res chain seq x y z
N ARG A 1 8.27 -3.68 -6.00
CA ARG A 1 9.34 -4.63 -6.41
C ARG A 1 9.70 -4.57 -7.89
N CYS A 2 8.79 -4.82 -8.86
CA CYS A 2 9.19 -4.74 -10.29
C CYS A 2 9.72 -3.35 -10.71
N ILE A 3 9.06 -2.27 -10.28
CA ILE A 3 9.50 -0.91 -10.59
C ILE A 3 10.87 -0.59 -9.97
N GLU A 4 11.08 -0.93 -8.70
CA GLU A 4 12.36 -0.70 -8.01
C GLU A 4 13.50 -1.49 -8.62
N THR A 5 13.28 -2.75 -9.01
CA THR A 5 14.33 -3.53 -9.67
C THR A 5 14.69 -2.96 -11.04
N ILE A 6 13.74 -2.36 -11.76
CA ILE A 6 14.00 -1.67 -13.04
C ILE A 6 14.78 -0.37 -12.81
N GLN A 7 14.49 0.37 -11.73
CA GLN A 7 15.12 1.68 -11.46
C GLN A 7 16.48 1.56 -10.76
N ASP A 8 16.58 0.73 -9.72
CA ASP A 8 17.72 0.65 -8.80
C ASP A 8 18.47 -0.69 -8.87
N GLY A 9 18.03 -1.63 -9.73
CA GLY A 9 18.65 -2.94 -9.90
C GLY A 9 18.41 -3.93 -8.75
N LYS A 10 17.89 -3.46 -7.61
CA LYS A 10 17.52 -4.29 -6.46
C LYS A 10 16.30 -3.70 -5.73
N PRO A 11 15.39 -4.55 -5.23
CA PRO A 11 14.26 -4.06 -4.45
C PRO A 11 14.73 -3.66 -3.05
N ALA A 12 14.49 -2.42 -2.66
CA ALA A 12 14.92 -1.88 -1.36
C ALA A 12 13.80 -1.82 -0.33
N THR A 13 12.54 -1.68 -0.78
CA THR A 13 11.38 -1.60 0.12
C THR A 13 11.13 -2.96 0.78
N GLU A 14 10.94 -2.98 2.10
CA GLU A 14 10.55 -4.19 2.84
C GLU A 14 9.12 -4.63 2.49
N PHE A 15 8.80 -5.91 2.74
CA PHE A 15 7.40 -6.36 2.69
C PHE A 15 6.64 -5.91 3.94
N MET A 16 5.32 -5.81 3.83
CA MET A 16 4.43 -5.59 4.97
C MET A 16 4.54 -6.76 5.96
N LYS A 17 4.50 -6.43 7.25
CA LYS A 17 4.59 -7.35 8.38
C LYS A 17 3.23 -7.46 9.06
N PHE A 18 3.03 -8.53 9.84
CA PHE A 18 1.83 -8.65 10.66
C PHE A 18 1.75 -7.50 11.67
N GLY A 19 0.57 -6.91 11.79
CA GLY A 19 0.34 -5.69 12.58
C GLY A 19 0.34 -4.42 11.75
N ASP A 20 0.91 -4.42 10.54
CA ASP A 20 0.84 -3.28 9.63
C ASP A 20 -0.60 -3.02 9.19
N THR A 21 -0.88 -1.76 8.88
CA THR A 21 -2.17 -1.34 8.33
C THR A 21 -1.92 -0.61 7.03
N ILE A 22 -2.70 -0.97 6.00
CA ILE A 22 -2.72 -0.26 4.73
C ILE A 22 -4.00 0.52 4.58
N ARG A 23 -3.85 1.73 4.04
CA ARG A 23 -4.95 2.58 3.60
C ARG A 23 -4.76 2.92 2.13
N ILE A 24 -5.71 2.52 1.30
CA ILE A 24 -5.72 2.84 -0.13
C ILE A 24 -6.94 3.70 -0.39
N GLU A 25 -6.72 4.91 -0.92
CA GLU A 25 -7.80 5.83 -1.28
C GLU A 25 -7.49 6.54 -2.59
N MET A 26 -8.57 6.84 -3.34
CA MET A 26 -8.50 7.68 -4.53
C MET A 26 -9.26 8.97 -4.26
N LYS A 27 -8.57 10.10 -4.42
CA LYS A 27 -9.16 11.43 -4.26
C LYS A 27 -9.44 12.06 -5.61
N GLY A 28 -10.60 12.71 -5.72
CA GLY A 28 -10.97 13.54 -6.85
C GLY A 28 -10.16 14.83 -6.88
N ARG A 29 -10.36 15.65 -7.91
CA ARG A 29 -9.68 16.95 -8.05
C ARG A 29 -10.03 17.93 -6.93
N ASP A 30 -11.20 17.74 -6.34
CA ASP A 30 -11.74 18.45 -5.18
C ASP A 30 -11.22 17.88 -3.84
N GLY A 31 -10.38 16.85 -3.87
CA GLY A 31 -9.78 16.24 -2.69
C GLY A 31 -10.70 15.26 -1.94
N GLN A 32 -11.95 15.11 -2.37
CA GLN A 32 -12.89 14.16 -1.76
C GLN A 32 -12.62 12.74 -2.23
N SER A 33 -12.91 11.78 -1.36
CA SER A 33 -12.73 10.36 -1.66
C SER A 33 -13.76 9.94 -2.71
N VAL A 34 -13.29 9.45 -3.86
CA VAL A 34 -14.17 9.07 -4.98
C VAL A 34 -14.92 7.77 -4.69
N PHE A 35 -14.24 6.83 -4.04
CA PHE A 35 -14.75 5.49 -3.76
C PHE A 35 -14.72 5.13 -2.27
N GLY A 36 -14.40 6.09 -1.41
CA GLY A 36 -13.99 5.83 -0.03
C GLY A 36 -12.56 5.28 0.05
N ALA A 37 -12.21 4.74 1.21
CA ALA A 37 -10.89 4.18 1.46
C ALA A 37 -11.00 2.70 1.82
N ILE A 38 -10.08 1.90 1.29
CA ILE A 38 -9.82 0.54 1.75
C ILE A 38 -8.89 0.66 2.95
N ASP A 39 -9.33 0.18 4.11
CA ASP A 39 -8.55 0.14 5.34
C ASP A 39 -8.40 -1.32 5.78
N GLN A 40 -7.17 -1.84 5.77
CA GLN A 40 -6.91 -3.25 6.01
C GLN A 40 -5.71 -3.44 6.94
N LYS A 41 -5.92 -4.25 7.98
CA LYS A 41 -4.86 -4.70 8.87
C LYS A 41 -4.31 -6.04 8.41
N ILE A 42 -2.99 -6.16 8.34
CA ILE A 42 -2.31 -7.43 8.06
C ILE A 42 -2.31 -8.26 9.33
N ALA A 43 -3.07 -9.34 9.35
CA ALA A 43 -3.21 -10.24 10.49
C ALA A 43 -2.56 -11.60 10.20
N ALA A 44 -1.99 -12.21 11.25
CA ALA A 44 -1.53 -13.58 11.16
C ALA A 44 -2.73 -14.53 11.02
N LEU A 45 -2.56 -15.63 10.29
CA LEU A 45 -3.52 -16.73 10.31
C LEU A 45 -3.53 -17.32 11.72
N ALA A 46 -4.73 -17.43 12.30
CA ALA A 46 -4.98 -18.05 13.59
C ALA A 46 -4.93 -19.58 13.48
#